data_AF-A0A1W9L254-F1
#
_entry.id   AF-A0A1W9L254-F1
#
_cell.length_a   1.000
_cell.length_b   1.000
_cell.length_c   1.000
_cell.angle_alpha   90.00
_cell.angle_beta   90.00
_cell.angle_gamma   90.00
#
_symmetry.space_group_name_H-M   'P 1'
#
loop_
_entity.id
_entity.type
_entity.pdbx_description
1 polymer ?
#
loop_
_entity_poly.entity_id
_entity_poly.type
_entity_poly.pdbx_seq_one_letter_code
_entity_poly.pdbx_strand_id
1 'polypeptide(L)' 'MGLLTVNPDEYLQEVSQGLAVAEIDQLITARNAARTQKNWAEADRIRDVLQAQGVVLEDSATGTSWRRG' A
#
# COMPACT_ATOMS: atom_id res chain seq x y z
N MET A 1 11.23 8.49 24.64
CA MET A 1 11.40 9.21 23.36
C MET A 1 11.61 8.18 22.26
N GLY A 2 10.58 7.98 21.43
CA GLY A 2 10.62 7.51 20.04
C GLY A 2 11.42 6.27 19.67
N LEU A 3 10.81 5.09 19.79
CA LEU A 3 11.22 3.91 19.03
C LEU A 3 10.05 3.51 18.12
N LEU A 4 9.97 4.14 16.95
CA LEU A 4 9.26 3.56 15.81
C LEU A 4 10.20 2.54 15.16
N THR A 5 10.50 1.48 15.90
CA THR A 5 11.04 0.23 15.33
C THR A 5 9.88 -0.43 14.60
N VAL A 6 9.70 -0.02 13.35
CA VAL A 6 8.94 -0.80 12.39
C VAL A 6 9.64 -2.15 12.33
N ASN A 7 9.04 -3.17 12.95
CA ASN A 7 9.59 -4.52 12.98
C ASN A 7 9.56 -5.05 11.53
N PRO A 8 10.71 -5.25 10.87
CA PRO A 8 10.76 -5.62 9.45
C PRO A 8 10.45 -7.11 9.18
N ASP A 9 10.11 -7.88 10.22
CA ASP A 9 9.98 -9.35 10.16
C ASP A 9 8.54 -9.87 10.33
N GLU A 10 7.62 -9.05 10.87
CA GLU A 10 6.20 -9.42 11.11
C GLU A 10 5.34 -9.33 9.84
N TYR A 11 5.98 -9.53 8.69
CA TYR A 11 5.37 -9.39 7.37
C TYR A 11 5.46 -10.66 6.53
N LEU A 12 6.09 -11.70 7.08
CA LEU A 12 6.53 -12.87 6.32
C LEU A 12 5.53 -14.04 6.30
N GLN A 13 4.45 -14.05 7.09
CA GLN A 13 3.52 -15.19 7.07
C GLN A 13 2.18 -14.83 6.43
N GLU A 14 2.12 -14.96 5.11
CA GLU A 14 1.32 -16.00 4.44
C GLU A 14 1.37 -15.80 2.92
N VAL A 15 2.41 -16.41 2.33
CA VAL A 15 2.54 -16.62 0.90
C VAL A 15 1.48 -17.62 0.47
N SER A 16 0.39 -17.17 -0.13
CA SER A 16 -0.44 -17.99 -1.02
C SER A 16 -1.30 -17.14 -1.96
N GLN A 17 -1.02 -17.28 -3.25
CA GLN A 17 -1.91 -17.02 -4.39
C GLN A 17 -2.37 -15.56 -4.59
N GLY A 18 -1.47 -14.70 -5.09
CA GLY A 18 -1.78 -13.34 -5.54
C GLY A 18 -0.61 -12.39 -5.33
N LEU A 19 -0.72 -11.14 -5.81
CA LEU A 19 0.24 -10.08 -5.47
C LEU A 19 0.54 -10.15 -3.97
N ALA A 20 1.81 -10.29 -3.60
CA ALA A 20 2.18 -10.42 -2.20
C ALA A 20 1.61 -9.19 -1.47
N VAL A 21 1.10 -9.39 -0.24
CA VAL A 21 0.72 -8.27 0.64
C VAL A 21 1.82 -7.21 0.59
N ALA A 22 3.08 -7.67 0.55
CA ALA A 22 4.30 -6.91 0.29
C ALA A 22 4.25 -5.90 -0.81
N GLU A 23 3.93 -6.31 -2.02
CA GLU A 23 3.88 -5.39 -3.14
C GLU A 23 2.76 -4.37 -2.98
N ILE A 24 1.62 -4.78 -2.43
CA ILE A 24 0.49 -3.87 -2.22
C ILE A 24 0.86 -2.76 -1.23
N ASP A 25 1.47 -3.11 -0.09
CA ASP A 25 1.87 -2.13 0.93
C ASP A 25 3.00 -1.21 0.45
N GLN A 26 3.96 -1.75 -0.33
CA GLN A 26 4.99 -0.96 -1.00
C GLN A 26 4.37 0.07 -1.95
N LEU A 27 3.39 -0.35 -2.77
CA LEU A 27 2.66 0.54 -3.67
C LEU A 27 1.87 1.61 -2.90
N ILE A 28 1.19 1.23 -1.82
CA ILE A 28 0.46 2.18 -0.96
C ILE A 28 1.40 3.21 -0.34
N THR A 29 2.56 2.76 0.14
CA THR A 29 3.60 3.63 0.68
C THR A 29 4.13 4.58 -0.38
N ALA A 30 4.43 4.08 -1.59
CA ALA A 30 4.85 4.91 -2.72
C ALA A 30 3.79 5.94 -3.10
N ARG A 31 2.50 5.57 -3.06
CA ARG A 31 1.37 6.47 -3.34
C ARG A 31 1.23 7.55 -2.26
N ASN A 32 1.42 7.23 -0.99
CA ASN A 32 1.44 8.21 0.10
C ASN A 32 2.65 9.15 0.00
N ALA A 33 3.82 8.63 -0.38
CA ALA A 33 5.00 9.45 -0.67
C ALA A 33 4.75 10.39 -1.86
N ALA A 34 4.11 9.90 -2.94
CA ALA A 34 3.73 10.70 -4.09
C ALA A 34 2.75 11.82 -3.70
N ARG A 35 1.72 11.52 -2.89
CA ARG A 35 0.79 12.54 -2.36
C ARG A 35 1.50 13.60 -1.51
N THR A 36 2.44 13.19 -0.65
CA THR A 36 3.26 14.12 0.14
C THR A 36 4.10 15.03 -0.74
N GLN A 37 4.64 14.48 -1.83
CA GLN A 37 5.37 15.22 -2.86
C GLN A 37 4.46 16.00 -3.83
N LYS A 38 3.13 15.98 -3.60
CA LYS A 38 2.11 16.56 -4.50
C LYS A 38 2.16 16.01 -5.93
N ASN A 39 2.70 14.81 -6.10
CA ASN A 39 2.75 14.09 -7.35
C ASN A 39 1.45 13.27 -7.53
N TRP A 40 0.37 13.96 -7.91
CA TRP A 40 -0.94 13.36 -8.09
C TRP A 40 -0.96 12.34 -9.24
N ALA A 41 -0.17 12.57 -10.29
CA ALA A 41 -0.07 11.67 -11.43
C ALA A 41 0.47 10.29 -11.02
N GLU A 42 1.51 10.26 -10.19
CA GLU A 42 2.09 9.00 -9.70
C GLU A 42 1.16 8.30 -8.70
N ALA A 43 0.49 9.06 -7.83
CA ALA A 43 -0.50 8.50 -6.92
C ALA A 43 -1.66 7.83 -7.67
N ASP A 44 -2.07 8.40 -8.82
CA ASP A 44 -3.13 7.86 -9.67
C ASP A 44 -2.66 6.62 -10.45
N ARG A 45 -1.45 6.65 -11.01
CA ARG A 45 -0.79 5.49 -11.64
C ARG A 45 -0.76 4.27 -10.73
N ILE A 46 -0.36 4.46 -9.48
CA ILE A 46 -0.27 3.38 -8.49
C ILE A 46 -1.67 2.83 -8.14
N ARG A 47 -2.67 3.71 -8.02
CA ARG A 47 -4.05 3.30 -7.80
C ARG A 47 -4.56 2.40 -8.93
N ASP A 48 -4.25 2.76 -10.18
CA ASP A 48 -4.65 2.01 -11.36
C ASP A 48 -3.97 0.62 -11.40
N VAL A 49 -2.66 0.56 -11.09
CA VAL A 49 -1.93 -0.71 -10.98
C VAL A 49 -2.55 -1.63 -9.93
N LEU A 50 -2.87 -1.09 -8.75
CA LEU A 50 -3.53 -1.87 -7.69
C LEU A 50 -4.90 -2.37 -8.16
N GLN A 51 -5.70 -1.50 -8.78
CA GLN A 51 -7.03 -1.85 -9.27
C GLN A 51 -6.98 -2.90 -10.38
N ALA A 52 -6.01 -2.81 -11.30
CA ALA A 52 -5.77 -3.79 -12.36
C ALA A 52 -5.43 -5.19 -11.81
N GLN A 53 -4.83 -5.25 -10.61
CA GLN A 53 -4.52 -6.48 -9.90
C GLN A 53 -5.68 -6.96 -9.01
N GLY A 54 -6.86 -6.34 -9.11
CA GLY A 54 -8.03 -6.67 -8.27
C GLY A 54 -7.93 -6.13 -6.85
N VAL A 55 -7.00 -5.20 -6.58
CA VAL A 55 -6.81 -4.57 -5.28
C VAL A 55 -7.52 -3.22 -5.25
N VAL A 56 -8.56 -3.10 -4.42
CA VAL A 56 -9.29 -1.85 -4.23
C VAL A 56 -8.76 -1.14 -2.99
N LEU A 57 -8.25 0.08 -3.20
CA LEU A 57 -7.83 0.99 -2.13
C LEU A 57 -9.02 1.72 -1.53
N GLU A 58 -9.11 1.70 -0.21
CA GLU A 58 -10.11 2.39 0.60
C GLU A 58 -9.38 3.38 1.53
N ASP A 59 -9.31 4.64 1.12
CA ASP A 59 -8.83 5.71 1.99
C ASP A 59 -9.93 6.13 2.95
N SER A 60 -9.66 5.97 4.25
CA SER A 60 -10.50 6.42 5.33
C SER A 60 -9.80 7.56 6.08
N ALA A 61 -10.56 8.37 6.82
CA ALA A 61 -9.98 9.38 7.72
C ALA A 61 -9.06 8.77 8.80
N THR A 62 -9.26 7.48 9.11
CA THR A 62 -8.50 6.69 10.08
C THR A 62 -7.29 5.96 9.50
N GLY A 63 -7.12 5.91 8.18
CA GLY A 63 -6.00 5.23 7.53
C GLY A 63 -6.31 4.76 6.10
N THR A 64 -5.29 4.24 5.41
CA THR A 64 -5.45 3.61 4.10
C THR A 64 -5.59 2.10 4.29
N SER A 65 -6.74 1.54 3.94
CA SER A 65 -6.97 0.09 3.88
C SER A 65 -7.12 -0.37 2.44
N TRP A 66 -6.90 -1.65 2.18
CA TRP A 66 -7.08 -2.23 0.86
C TRP A 66 -7.75 -3.60 0.97
N ARG A 67 -8.48 -3.97 -0.08
CA ARG A 67 -9.15 -5.27 -0.19
C ARG A 67 -8.87 -5.90 -1.56
N ARG A 68 -8.73 -7.23 -1.59
CA ARG A 68 -8.70 -8.01 -2.84
C ARG A 68 -10.12 -8.49 -3.13
N GLY A 69 -10.58 -8.22 -4.35
CA GLY A 69 -11.88 -8.67 -4.86
C GLY A 69 -11.75 -9.87 -5.76
#